data_AF-A0A4R1RNW1-F1
#
_entry.id   AF-A0A4R1RNW1-F1
#
_cell.length_a   1.000
_cell.length_b   1.000
_cell.length_c   1.000
_cell.angle_alpha   90.00
_cell.angle_beta   90.00
_cell.angle_gamma   90.00
#
_symmetry.space_group_name_H-M   'P 1'
#
loop_
_entity.id
_entity.type
_entity.pdbx_description
1 polymer ?
#
loop_
_entity_poly.entity_id
_entity_poly.type
_entity_poly.pdbx_seq_one_letter_code
_entity_poly.pdbx_strand_id
1 'polypeptide(L)'
;MKRIFTISIIMINLLNLLGCKAQNENDPYWEFDKTEHFRPKLNKGEFFKLSGYDFGWFVLEPISKFVKDKEHEIERGKSLSYGQKALYYWWYLDAQVTNGGFVQFYYNGYGPYVPTIIKGLEHIGDTEMTNLVKKADKIYQKNKNLMDKAQESDLFGSDLYDRLDEMSLLDDKYYEMNEKTMSLIESYIRKNPNEICLDEDEKEFDITFTGLCKTFYADKTVKEEFQLEQGVINGEFKSFYENGKLKEKIDYKKGEQTGERIEYYDSGKLKYQITKEPSKNILIHKWYFENGNPKKLEAKLIEKNERIGEYKEWHENGQLAKSGTYKSDYEREGEWLEFYENGSKKVEAEFINGDFRLKNHWNNKGEQTLTNGTGLYVNEYLMFGDKVNRNEQEYKDYKRHGKQKTFTNGILTLYQEMENGKENGITRNFYENGNLKQETVYKNGSSVSTKNFPKYKNSKVETFIISKLCEGCYKDHENFELPDNEPMPINDLELAENFKAEISIFEGYGDDHIMSYGYYLFVDKKGNVKDIKFAIADNLWLDKEVKASMAEMKFEPALKDGKPTESIHYVRYKMKLIE
;
A
#
# COMPACT_ATOMS: atom_id res chain seq x y z
N MET A 1 0.34 1.71 -3.28
CA MET A 1 -1.07 1.25 -3.38
C MET A 1 -1.09 0.22 -4.50
N LYS A 2 -1.19 -1.09 -4.19
CA LYS A 2 -1.22 -2.15 -5.21
C LYS A 2 -2.42 -1.88 -6.13
N ARG A 3 -2.17 -1.51 -7.39
CA ARG A 3 -3.22 -1.19 -8.37
C ARG A 3 -3.75 -2.51 -8.93
N ILE A 4 -4.90 -2.95 -8.42
CA ILE A 4 -5.67 -4.06 -9.00
C ILE A 4 -6.46 -3.48 -10.16
N PHE A 5 -5.91 -3.59 -11.38
CA PHE A 5 -6.72 -3.41 -12.59
C PHE A 5 -7.36 -4.76 -12.93
N THR A 6 -8.67 -4.85 -12.77
CA THR A 6 -9.46 -5.97 -13.26
C THR A 6 -9.57 -5.87 -14.78
N ILE A 7 -8.53 -6.28 -15.50
CA ILE A 7 -8.72 -6.72 -16.88
C ILE A 7 -9.57 -7.98 -16.76
N SER A 8 -10.77 -7.98 -17.35
CA SER A 8 -11.54 -9.22 -17.48
C SER A 8 -10.71 -10.18 -18.31
N ILE A 9 -10.05 -11.13 -17.63
CA ILE A 9 -9.32 -12.23 -18.25
C ILE A 9 -10.36 -13.06 -18.99
N ILE A 10 -10.47 -12.86 -20.30
CA ILE A 10 -11.14 -13.85 -21.15
C ILE A 10 -10.23 -15.07 -21.14
N MET A 11 -10.70 -16.15 -20.50
CA MET A 11 -10.10 -17.48 -20.59
C MET A 11 -9.84 -17.83 -22.06
N ILE A 12 -8.58 -18.07 -22.38
CA ILE A 12 -8.12 -18.50 -23.69
C ILE A 12 -8.52 -19.98 -23.84
N ASN A 13 -9.50 -20.27 -24.69
CA ASN A 13 -9.71 -21.63 -25.18
C ASN A 13 -8.74 -21.87 -26.34
N LEU A 14 -7.86 -22.85 -26.13
CA LEU A 14 -6.94 -23.39 -27.14
C LEU A 14 -7.70 -23.83 -28.40
N LEU A 15 -7.42 -23.17 -29.52
CA LEU A 15 -7.60 -23.74 -30.85
C LEU A 15 -6.27 -23.60 -31.59
N ASN A 16 -5.54 -24.71 -31.60
CA ASN A 16 -4.39 -24.97 -32.46
C ASN A 16 -4.73 -24.66 -33.92
N LEU A 17 -3.80 -24.03 -34.66
CA LEU A 17 -3.44 -24.37 -36.04
C LEU A 17 -2.19 -23.60 -36.52
N LEU A 18 -1.19 -24.39 -36.95
CA LEU A 18 -0.20 -24.10 -38.01
C LEU A 18 1.01 -23.19 -37.72
N GLY A 19 2.06 -23.83 -37.20
CA GLY A 19 3.38 -23.89 -37.85
C GLY A 19 4.08 -22.56 -38.21
N CYS A 20 4.79 -21.96 -37.26
CA CYS A 20 5.77 -20.92 -37.57
C CYS A 20 7.00 -21.49 -38.29
N LYS A 21 6.98 -21.47 -39.62
CA LYS A 21 8.20 -21.30 -40.42
C LYS A 21 8.49 -19.81 -40.56
N ALA A 22 9.77 -19.46 -40.54
CA ALA A 22 10.30 -18.11 -40.59
C ALA A 22 9.64 -17.20 -41.65
N GLN A 23 9.17 -16.02 -41.23
CA GLN A 23 8.91 -14.88 -42.10
C GLN A 23 9.15 -13.57 -41.32
N ASN A 24 10.41 -13.11 -41.34
CA ASN A 24 10.69 -11.68 -41.29
C ASN A 24 10.31 -11.14 -42.67
N GLU A 25 9.17 -10.45 -42.80
CA GLU A 25 9.01 -9.28 -43.69
C GLU A 25 7.63 -8.59 -43.58
N ASN A 26 6.54 -9.30 -43.22
CA ASN A 26 5.22 -8.67 -43.06
C ASN A 26 4.72 -8.76 -41.61
N ASP A 27 4.85 -7.66 -40.87
CA ASP A 27 4.20 -7.45 -39.57
C ASP A 27 2.74 -7.06 -39.81
N PRO A 28 1.77 -7.98 -39.62
CA PRO A 28 0.39 -7.76 -40.02
C PRO A 28 -0.31 -6.67 -39.17
N TYR A 29 0.21 -6.39 -37.97
CA TYR A 29 -0.36 -5.41 -37.06
C TYR A 29 0.12 -4.00 -37.35
N TRP A 30 1.13 -3.81 -38.21
CA TRP A 30 1.68 -2.48 -38.54
C TRP A 30 0.96 -1.79 -39.70
N GLU A 31 0.21 -2.50 -40.53
CA GLU A 31 -0.50 -1.88 -41.66
C GLU A 31 -1.50 -0.80 -41.19
N PHE A 32 -1.59 0.33 -41.91
CA PHE A 32 -2.51 1.44 -41.63
C PHE A 32 -3.21 1.90 -42.92
N ASP A 33 -4.52 1.70 -42.99
CA ASP A 33 -5.39 2.23 -44.03
C ASP A 33 -5.94 3.60 -43.61
N LYS A 34 -5.43 4.65 -44.27
CA LYS A 34 -5.84 6.03 -44.02
C LYS A 34 -7.29 6.32 -44.40
N THR A 35 -7.88 5.52 -45.29
CA THR A 35 -9.26 5.72 -45.75
C THR A 35 -10.30 5.22 -44.73
N GLU A 36 -9.89 4.31 -43.85
CA GLU A 36 -10.73 3.73 -42.78
C GLU A 36 -10.22 4.10 -41.39
N HIS A 37 -9.55 5.25 -41.24
CA HIS A 37 -8.92 5.66 -39.99
C HIS A 37 -9.95 5.90 -38.87
N PHE A 38 -9.86 5.08 -37.82
CA PHE A 38 -10.67 5.23 -36.61
C PHE A 38 -10.07 6.29 -35.69
N ARG A 39 -10.82 7.36 -35.43
CA ARG A 39 -10.47 8.41 -34.47
C ARG A 39 -11.54 8.48 -33.38
N PRO A 40 -11.26 8.04 -32.14
CA PRO A 40 -12.20 8.15 -31.04
C PRO A 40 -12.53 9.61 -30.72
N LYS A 41 -13.77 9.85 -30.27
CA LYS A 41 -14.22 11.15 -29.74
C LYS A 41 -13.81 11.24 -28.28
N LEU A 42 -13.04 12.26 -27.94
CA LEU A 42 -12.48 12.45 -26.61
C LEU A 42 -12.96 13.79 -26.03
N ASN A 43 -13.29 13.80 -24.74
CA ASN A 43 -13.69 15.01 -24.04
C ASN A 43 -12.49 15.97 -23.87
N LYS A 44 -12.61 17.22 -24.30
CA LYS A 44 -11.59 18.28 -24.16
C LYS A 44 -11.13 18.44 -22.71
N GLY A 45 -12.06 18.46 -21.76
CA GLY A 45 -11.73 18.63 -20.34
C GLY A 45 -10.78 17.55 -19.83
N GLU A 46 -11.11 16.27 -20.06
CA GLU A 46 -10.23 15.16 -19.68
C GLU A 46 -8.92 15.18 -20.49
N PHE A 47 -8.96 15.53 -21.78
CA PHE A 47 -7.76 15.62 -22.62
C PHE A 47 -6.73 16.62 -22.09
N PHE A 48 -7.16 17.82 -21.68
CA PHE A 48 -6.25 18.85 -21.15
C PHE A 48 -5.86 18.64 -19.68
N LYS A 49 -6.68 17.91 -18.90
CA LYS A 49 -6.48 17.78 -17.45
C LYS A 49 -5.76 16.49 -17.05
N LEU A 50 -6.06 15.36 -17.68
CA LEU A 50 -5.43 14.07 -17.35
C LEU A 50 -3.97 14.05 -17.79
N SER A 51 -3.15 13.23 -17.13
CA SER A 51 -1.75 12.99 -17.47
C SER A 51 -1.34 11.55 -17.17
N GLY A 52 -0.18 11.14 -17.67
CA GLY A 52 0.41 9.82 -17.47
C GLY A 52 -0.53 8.69 -17.89
N TYR A 53 -0.61 7.66 -17.05
CA TYR A 53 -1.44 6.48 -17.31
C TYR A 53 -2.94 6.79 -17.33
N ASP A 54 -3.43 7.79 -16.59
CA ASP A 54 -4.85 8.16 -16.65
C ASP A 54 -5.20 8.76 -18.02
N PHE A 55 -4.30 9.59 -18.58
CA PHE A 55 -4.42 10.09 -19.95
C PHE A 55 -4.28 8.96 -20.98
N GLY A 56 -3.28 8.09 -20.81
CA GLY A 56 -3.06 6.93 -21.68
C GLY A 56 -4.31 6.04 -21.74
N TRP A 57 -4.90 5.70 -20.60
CA TRP A 57 -6.12 4.92 -20.53
C TRP A 57 -7.32 5.64 -21.15
N PHE A 58 -7.47 6.94 -20.90
CA PHE A 58 -8.53 7.76 -21.49
C PHE A 58 -8.52 7.72 -23.03
N VAL A 59 -7.33 7.73 -23.64
CA VAL A 59 -7.18 7.59 -25.10
C VAL A 59 -7.36 6.13 -25.54
N LEU A 60 -6.80 5.19 -24.80
CA LEU A 60 -6.77 3.77 -25.15
C LEU A 60 -8.13 3.07 -25.05
N GLU A 61 -8.94 3.41 -24.05
CA GLU A 61 -10.20 2.73 -23.76
C GLU A 61 -11.13 2.66 -24.99
N PRO A 62 -11.44 3.77 -25.69
CA PRO A 62 -12.29 3.69 -26.89
C PRO A 62 -11.62 2.97 -28.06
N ILE A 63 -10.29 3.02 -28.19
CA ILE A 63 -9.54 2.24 -29.19
C ILE A 63 -9.71 0.74 -28.91
N SER A 64 -9.55 0.33 -27.66
CA SER A 64 -9.70 -1.06 -27.24
C SER A 64 -11.14 -1.56 -27.44
N LYS A 65 -12.14 -0.72 -27.16
CA LYS A 65 -13.57 -1.01 -27.43
C LYS A 65 -13.89 -1.09 -28.92
N PHE A 66 -13.13 -0.41 -29.79
CA PHE A 66 -13.30 -0.52 -31.24
C PHE A 66 -12.71 -1.82 -31.77
N VAL A 67 -11.49 -2.18 -31.32
CA VAL A 67 -10.83 -3.43 -31.72
C VAL A 67 -11.59 -4.67 -31.19
N LYS A 68 -12.10 -4.61 -29.95
CA LYS A 68 -12.91 -5.60 -29.21
C LYS A 68 -12.28 -6.98 -28.94
N ASP A 69 -11.87 -7.68 -29.98
CA ASP A 69 -11.55 -9.11 -29.93
C ASP A 69 -10.31 -9.45 -30.77
N LYS A 70 -9.62 -10.54 -30.41
CA LYS A 70 -8.35 -10.96 -31.03
C LYS A 70 -8.55 -11.52 -32.44
N GLU A 71 -9.74 -12.02 -32.77
CA GLU A 71 -10.04 -12.61 -34.09
C GLU A 71 -10.00 -11.54 -35.20
N HIS A 72 -10.48 -10.33 -34.91
CA HIS A 72 -10.52 -9.22 -35.87
C HIS A 72 -9.44 -8.16 -35.62
N GLU A 73 -8.50 -8.40 -34.71
CA GLU A 73 -7.51 -7.40 -34.30
C GLU A 73 -6.61 -6.96 -35.46
N ILE A 74 -6.22 -7.88 -36.35
CA ILE A 74 -5.42 -7.53 -37.54
C ILE A 74 -6.23 -6.64 -38.49
N GLU A 75 -7.49 -7.00 -38.77
CA GLU A 75 -8.36 -6.28 -39.70
C GLU A 75 -8.68 -4.87 -39.16
N ARG A 76 -9.26 -4.78 -37.96
CA ARG A 76 -9.59 -3.51 -37.31
C ARG A 76 -8.35 -2.71 -36.93
N GLY A 77 -7.24 -3.38 -36.67
CA GLY A 77 -5.96 -2.76 -36.42
C GLY A 77 -5.50 -1.89 -37.59
N LYS A 78 -5.90 -2.19 -38.84
CA LYS A 78 -5.60 -1.35 -40.01
C LYS A 78 -6.23 0.03 -39.94
N SER A 79 -7.29 0.21 -39.17
CA SER A 79 -7.90 1.52 -38.92
C SER A 79 -7.13 2.35 -37.90
N LEU A 80 -6.08 1.83 -37.26
CA LEU A 80 -5.31 2.56 -36.25
C LEU A 80 -4.08 3.24 -36.88
N SER A 81 -3.87 4.51 -36.56
CA SER A 81 -2.64 5.24 -36.91
C SER A 81 -1.40 4.64 -36.23
N TYR A 82 -0.21 4.99 -36.69
CA TYR A 82 1.03 4.53 -36.07
C TYR A 82 1.17 5.01 -34.62
N GLY A 83 0.76 6.24 -34.29
CA GLY A 83 0.71 6.71 -32.91
C GLY A 83 -0.32 5.96 -32.04
N GLN A 84 -1.49 5.61 -32.59
CA GLN A 84 -2.48 4.79 -31.89
C GLN A 84 -1.95 3.38 -31.61
N LYS A 85 -1.27 2.77 -32.59
CA LYS A 85 -0.61 1.46 -32.42
C LYS A 85 0.49 1.51 -31.36
N ALA A 86 1.25 2.60 -31.30
CA ALA A 86 2.30 2.79 -30.29
C ALA A 86 1.71 2.71 -28.87
N LEU A 87 0.59 3.39 -28.59
CA LEU A 87 -0.11 3.28 -27.31
C LEU A 87 -0.74 1.88 -27.13
N TYR A 88 -1.51 1.41 -28.10
CA TYR A 88 -2.31 0.18 -27.99
C TYR A 88 -1.45 -1.07 -27.74
N TYR A 89 -0.42 -1.31 -28.55
CA TYR A 89 0.40 -2.51 -28.40
C TYR A 89 1.41 -2.41 -27.25
N TRP A 90 1.93 -1.21 -26.96
CA TRP A 90 2.78 -1.03 -25.79
C TRP A 90 2.00 -1.25 -24.49
N TRP A 91 0.70 -0.94 -24.45
CA TRP A 91 -0.12 -1.20 -23.26
C TRP A 91 -0.21 -2.68 -22.89
N TYR A 92 -0.24 -3.58 -23.88
CA TYR A 92 -0.14 -5.02 -23.61
C TYR A 92 1.22 -5.39 -23.04
N LEU A 93 2.30 -4.78 -23.52
CA LEU A 93 3.63 -4.99 -22.94
C LEU A 93 3.65 -4.54 -21.48
N ASP A 94 3.23 -3.31 -21.19
CA ASP A 94 3.21 -2.77 -19.82
C ASP A 94 2.36 -3.62 -18.88
N ALA A 95 1.14 -3.97 -19.29
CA ALA A 95 0.25 -4.79 -18.46
C ALA A 95 0.81 -6.18 -18.14
N GLN A 96 1.55 -6.82 -19.05
CA GLN A 96 2.13 -8.13 -18.78
C GLN A 96 3.43 -8.04 -17.98
N VAL A 97 4.32 -7.10 -18.33
CA VAL A 97 5.63 -6.98 -17.67
C VAL A 97 5.46 -6.47 -16.24
N THR A 98 4.57 -5.51 -15.99
CA THR A 98 4.28 -5.04 -14.62
C THR A 98 3.59 -6.07 -13.73
N ASN A 99 3.01 -7.12 -14.32
CA ASN A 99 2.31 -8.17 -13.58
C ASN A 99 3.19 -9.42 -13.36
N GLY A 100 4.01 -9.81 -14.33
CA GLY A 100 4.85 -11.02 -14.24
C GLY A 100 6.09 -11.01 -15.12
N GLY A 101 6.57 -9.83 -15.51
CA GLY A 101 7.80 -9.69 -16.28
C GLY A 101 7.67 -10.03 -17.77
N PHE A 102 8.78 -9.89 -18.49
CA PHE A 102 8.88 -10.27 -19.89
C PHE A 102 8.61 -11.78 -20.10
N VAL A 103 8.94 -12.62 -19.12
CA VAL A 103 8.62 -14.06 -19.16
C VAL A 103 7.12 -14.27 -19.33
N GLN A 104 6.30 -13.61 -18.50
CA GLN A 104 4.84 -13.70 -18.62
C GLN A 104 4.33 -13.14 -19.95
N PHE A 105 4.90 -12.03 -20.43
CA PHE A 105 4.54 -11.45 -21.73
C PHE A 105 4.69 -12.46 -22.88
N TYR A 106 5.83 -13.14 -22.97
CA TYR A 106 6.05 -14.16 -24.00
C TYR A 106 5.24 -15.44 -23.75
N TYR A 107 5.17 -15.90 -22.50
CA TYR A 107 4.39 -17.08 -22.12
C TYR A 107 2.92 -16.93 -22.47
N ASN A 108 2.31 -15.76 -22.26
CA ASN A 108 0.92 -15.49 -22.62
C ASN A 108 0.70 -15.26 -24.13
N GLY A 109 1.71 -15.50 -24.96
CA GLY A 109 1.59 -15.48 -26.42
C GLY A 109 1.54 -14.09 -27.04
N TYR A 110 2.09 -13.06 -26.36
CA TYR A 110 2.15 -11.69 -26.88
C TYR A 110 3.39 -11.42 -27.76
N GLY A 111 4.29 -12.40 -27.92
CA GLY A 111 5.46 -12.32 -28.80
C GLY A 111 5.18 -11.79 -30.22
N PRO A 112 4.06 -12.16 -30.89
CA PRO A 112 3.72 -11.62 -32.21
C PRO A 112 3.53 -10.09 -32.28
N TYR A 113 3.28 -9.41 -31.16
CA TYR A 113 3.15 -7.94 -31.14
C TYR A 113 4.49 -7.21 -31.07
N VAL A 114 5.59 -7.92 -30.77
CA VAL A 114 6.91 -7.30 -30.56
C VAL A 114 7.39 -6.45 -31.74
N PRO A 115 7.27 -6.89 -33.02
CA PRO A 115 7.66 -6.04 -34.15
C PRO A 115 6.88 -4.72 -34.19
N THR A 116 5.59 -4.77 -33.89
CA THR A 116 4.70 -3.61 -33.88
C THR A 116 4.99 -2.68 -32.70
N ILE A 117 5.26 -3.25 -31.51
CA ILE A 117 5.68 -2.50 -30.32
C ILE A 117 6.98 -1.74 -30.61
N ILE A 118 7.98 -2.43 -31.18
CA ILE A 118 9.26 -1.82 -31.57
C ILE A 118 9.05 -0.66 -32.53
N LYS A 119 8.29 -0.88 -33.62
CA LYS A 119 8.01 0.18 -34.60
C LYS A 119 7.22 1.34 -34.02
N GLY A 120 6.26 1.06 -33.14
CA GLY A 120 5.48 2.08 -32.43
C GLY A 120 6.36 2.94 -31.51
N LEU A 121 7.23 2.30 -30.71
CA LEU A 121 8.19 2.99 -29.86
C LEU A 121 9.20 3.82 -30.68
N GLU A 122 9.71 3.29 -31.79
CA GLU A 122 10.56 4.02 -32.72
C GLU A 122 9.84 5.22 -33.33
N HIS A 123 8.56 5.06 -33.70
CA HIS A 123 7.74 6.12 -34.29
C HIS A 123 7.53 7.30 -33.35
N ILE A 124 7.37 7.04 -32.04
CA ILE A 124 7.25 8.10 -31.01
C ILE A 124 8.61 8.58 -30.48
N GLY A 125 9.71 7.95 -30.90
CA GLY A 125 11.07 8.33 -30.53
C GLY A 125 11.62 7.72 -29.22
N ASP A 126 10.99 6.68 -28.67
CA ASP A 126 11.46 6.00 -27.45
C ASP A 126 12.55 4.94 -27.76
N THR A 127 13.77 5.43 -27.95
CA THR A 127 14.92 4.57 -28.28
C THR A 127 15.36 3.66 -27.14
N GLU A 128 15.19 4.08 -25.88
CA GLU A 128 15.64 3.30 -24.72
C GLU A 128 14.74 2.07 -24.53
N MET A 129 13.42 2.27 -24.49
CA MET A 129 12.47 1.16 -24.35
C MET A 129 12.54 0.24 -25.56
N THR A 130 12.70 0.79 -26.78
CA THR A 130 12.94 0.01 -28.00
C THR A 130 14.13 -0.95 -27.83
N ASN A 131 15.25 -0.46 -27.32
CA ASN A 131 16.45 -1.27 -27.13
C ASN A 131 16.26 -2.34 -26.05
N LEU A 132 15.49 -2.05 -24.99
CA LEU A 132 15.15 -3.01 -23.96
C LEU A 132 14.29 -4.15 -24.52
N VAL A 133 13.22 -3.81 -25.24
CA VAL A 133 12.32 -4.80 -25.88
C VAL A 133 13.07 -5.65 -26.90
N LYS A 134 13.95 -5.07 -27.71
CA LYS A 134 14.82 -5.82 -28.64
C LYS A 134 15.74 -6.82 -27.93
N LYS A 135 16.26 -6.48 -26.75
CA LYS A 135 17.08 -7.40 -25.94
C LYS A 135 16.22 -8.54 -25.39
N ALA A 136 15.04 -8.23 -24.85
CA ALA A 136 14.11 -9.24 -24.36
C ALA A 136 13.69 -10.21 -25.48
N ASP A 137 13.35 -9.70 -26.66
CA ASP A 137 13.01 -10.53 -27.83
C ASP A 137 14.19 -11.40 -28.26
N LYS A 138 15.41 -10.87 -28.29
CA LYS A 138 16.60 -11.68 -28.60
C LYS A 138 16.78 -12.85 -27.62
N ILE A 139 16.55 -12.64 -26.31
CA ILE A 139 16.59 -13.70 -25.31
C ILE A 139 15.46 -14.71 -25.55
N TYR A 140 14.24 -14.23 -25.81
CA TYR A 140 13.09 -15.09 -26.14
C TYR A 140 13.36 -15.96 -27.37
N GLN A 141 13.80 -15.38 -28.50
CA GLN A 141 14.08 -16.13 -29.74
C GLN A 141 15.15 -17.22 -29.52
N LYS A 142 16.18 -16.94 -28.71
CA LYS A 142 17.21 -17.94 -28.35
C LYS A 142 16.63 -19.11 -27.54
N ASN A 143 15.58 -18.85 -26.76
CA ASN A 143 14.96 -19.81 -25.85
C ASN A 143 13.54 -20.23 -26.28
N LYS A 144 13.16 -20.02 -27.54
CA LYS A 144 11.77 -20.22 -28.01
C LYS A 144 11.26 -21.64 -27.75
N ASN A 145 12.05 -22.66 -28.04
CA ASN A 145 11.68 -24.05 -27.78
C ASN A 145 11.46 -24.37 -26.29
N LEU A 146 12.12 -23.63 -25.39
CA LEU A 146 11.89 -23.75 -23.95
C LEU A 146 10.56 -23.11 -23.57
N MET A 147 10.27 -21.92 -24.10
CA MET A 147 9.01 -21.20 -23.87
C MET A 147 7.81 -21.97 -24.41
N ASP A 148 7.90 -22.48 -25.65
CA ASP A 148 6.83 -23.25 -26.31
C ASP A 148 6.47 -24.51 -25.50
N LYS A 149 7.47 -25.19 -24.91
CA LYS A 149 7.25 -26.33 -24.01
C LYS A 149 6.62 -25.91 -22.68
N ALA A 150 7.06 -24.79 -22.11
CA ALA A 150 6.55 -24.30 -20.84
C ALA A 150 5.07 -23.89 -20.95
N GLN A 151 4.62 -23.41 -22.11
CA GLN A 151 3.21 -23.07 -22.39
C GLN A 151 2.24 -24.27 -22.32
N GLU A 152 2.75 -25.51 -22.32
CA GLU A 152 1.95 -26.72 -22.08
C GLU A 152 1.73 -27.01 -20.57
N SER A 153 2.32 -26.19 -19.68
CA SER A 153 2.32 -26.33 -18.21
C SER A 153 1.94 -25.02 -17.51
N ASP A 154 1.61 -25.06 -16.20
CA ASP A 154 1.27 -23.85 -15.41
C ASP A 154 2.49 -22.94 -15.18
N LEU A 155 2.40 -21.65 -15.57
CA LEU A 155 3.50 -20.67 -15.53
C LEU A 155 4.19 -20.59 -14.16
N PHE A 156 3.40 -20.50 -13.09
CA PHE A 156 3.89 -20.35 -11.72
C PHE A 156 4.46 -21.64 -11.11
N GLY A 157 4.18 -22.80 -11.73
CA GLY A 157 4.75 -24.09 -11.37
C GLY A 157 5.94 -24.51 -12.25
N SER A 158 6.34 -23.68 -13.22
CA SER A 158 7.45 -23.97 -14.13
C SER A 158 8.78 -23.42 -13.61
N ASP A 159 9.90 -24.08 -13.93
CA ASP A 159 11.27 -23.60 -13.67
C ASP A 159 11.69 -22.47 -14.64
N LEU A 160 10.73 -21.91 -15.39
CA LEU A 160 10.98 -21.00 -16.51
C LEU A 160 11.60 -19.68 -16.06
N TYR A 161 11.17 -19.13 -14.92
CA TYR A 161 11.76 -17.92 -14.34
C TYR A 161 13.22 -18.16 -13.93
N ASP A 162 13.52 -19.30 -13.29
CA ASP A 162 14.88 -19.65 -12.88
C ASP A 162 15.80 -19.85 -14.09
N ARG A 163 15.26 -20.40 -15.18
CA ARG A 163 16.02 -20.66 -16.41
C ARG A 163 16.20 -19.44 -17.31
N LEU A 164 15.38 -18.41 -17.12
CA LEU A 164 15.43 -17.15 -17.85
C LEU A 164 15.79 -15.97 -16.95
N ASP A 165 16.66 -16.18 -15.96
CA ASP A 165 17.14 -15.13 -15.05
C ASP A 165 17.71 -13.88 -15.78
N GLU A 166 18.35 -14.08 -16.95
CA GLU A 166 18.79 -12.97 -17.82
C GLU A 166 17.64 -12.05 -18.28
N MET A 167 16.42 -12.59 -18.42
CA MET A 167 15.21 -11.85 -18.77
C MET A 167 14.64 -11.12 -17.56
N SER A 168 14.71 -11.71 -16.37
CA SER A 168 14.31 -11.08 -15.10
C SER A 168 15.10 -9.79 -14.84
N LEU A 169 16.39 -9.74 -15.19
CA LEU A 169 17.21 -8.51 -15.11
C LEU A 169 16.74 -7.38 -16.05
N LEU A 170 15.92 -7.68 -17.05
CA LEU A 170 15.32 -6.68 -17.93
C LEU A 170 14.01 -6.12 -17.35
N ASP A 171 13.33 -6.88 -16.48
CA ASP A 171 12.11 -6.44 -15.81
C ASP A 171 12.39 -5.24 -14.89
N ASP A 172 13.49 -5.30 -14.12
CA ASP A 172 13.90 -4.18 -13.26
C ASP A 172 14.11 -2.89 -14.05
N LYS A 173 14.80 -3.00 -15.19
CA LYS A 173 15.00 -1.86 -16.11
C LYS A 173 13.71 -1.38 -16.72
N TYR A 174 12.76 -2.27 -16.97
CA TYR A 174 11.44 -1.89 -17.46
C TYR A 174 10.71 -1.03 -16.43
N TYR A 175 10.71 -1.43 -15.15
CA TYR A 175 10.05 -0.69 -14.07
C TYR A 175 10.63 0.71 -13.86
N GLU A 176 11.92 0.90 -14.14
CA GLU A 176 12.56 2.22 -14.09
C GLU A 176 12.16 3.13 -15.27
N MET A 177 11.66 2.54 -16.37
CA MET A 177 11.48 3.23 -17.66
C MET A 177 10.03 3.42 -18.08
N ASN A 178 9.09 2.61 -17.60
CA ASN A 178 7.72 2.59 -18.13
C ASN A 178 6.97 3.92 -17.96
N GLU A 179 7.15 4.63 -16.84
CA GLU A 179 6.59 6.00 -16.66
C GLU A 179 7.16 7.00 -17.69
N LYS A 180 8.44 6.89 -18.03
CA LYS A 180 9.08 7.71 -19.07
C LYS A 180 8.51 7.38 -20.45
N THR A 181 8.31 6.11 -20.77
CA THR A 181 7.64 5.70 -22.02
C THR A 181 6.22 6.24 -22.10
N MET A 182 5.44 6.13 -21.02
CA MET A 182 4.09 6.70 -20.97
C MET A 182 4.11 8.22 -21.19
N SER A 183 5.08 8.92 -20.62
CA SER A 183 5.27 10.37 -20.82
C SER A 183 5.62 10.71 -22.28
N LEU A 184 6.42 9.88 -22.97
CA LEU A 184 6.74 10.06 -24.39
C LEU A 184 5.51 9.81 -25.28
N ILE A 185 4.71 8.78 -24.99
CA ILE A 185 3.45 8.51 -25.67
C ILE A 185 2.47 9.69 -25.50
N GLU A 186 2.29 10.17 -24.26
CA GLU A 186 1.45 11.35 -23.99
C GLU A 186 1.94 12.57 -24.78
N SER A 187 3.25 12.85 -24.74
CA SER A 187 3.86 13.96 -25.48
C SER A 187 3.61 13.86 -26.98
N TYR A 188 3.75 12.66 -27.55
CA TYR A 188 3.48 12.41 -28.97
C TYR A 188 2.00 12.67 -29.31
N ILE A 189 1.07 12.14 -28.51
CA ILE A 189 -0.37 12.32 -28.72
C ILE A 189 -0.73 13.81 -28.64
N ARG A 190 -0.23 14.53 -27.64
CA ARG A 190 -0.48 15.97 -27.48
C ARG A 190 0.07 16.81 -28.62
N LYS A 191 1.18 16.39 -29.23
CA LYS A 191 1.76 17.05 -30.41
C LYS A 191 0.99 16.75 -31.69
N ASN A 192 0.33 15.58 -31.77
CA ASN A 192 -0.34 15.08 -32.97
C ASN A 192 -1.78 14.62 -32.69
N PRO A 193 -2.64 15.39 -31.99
CA PRO A 193 -3.91 14.87 -31.49
C PRO A 193 -4.86 14.45 -32.61
N ASN A 194 -4.82 15.13 -33.75
CA ASN A 194 -5.69 14.85 -34.91
C ASN A 194 -5.30 13.59 -35.68
N GLU A 195 -4.11 13.05 -35.43
CA GLU A 195 -3.71 11.69 -35.84
C GLU A 195 -4.38 10.62 -34.96
N ILE A 196 -4.74 10.97 -33.73
CA ILE A 196 -5.13 10.02 -32.70
C ILE A 196 -6.62 10.05 -32.42
N CYS A 197 -7.27 11.22 -32.48
CA CYS A 197 -8.61 11.42 -31.96
C CYS A 197 -9.30 12.66 -32.56
N LEU A 198 -10.60 12.78 -32.29
CA LEU A 198 -11.42 13.97 -32.51
C LEU A 198 -11.95 14.45 -31.15
N ASP A 199 -12.33 15.72 -31.06
CA ASP A 199 -12.99 16.24 -29.87
C ASP A 199 -14.42 15.68 -29.70
N GLU A 200 -15.09 16.01 -28.58
CA GLU A 200 -16.45 15.55 -28.31
C GLU A 200 -17.51 16.06 -29.31
N ASP A 201 -17.18 17.07 -30.11
CA ASP A 201 -18.05 17.67 -31.14
C ASP A 201 -17.68 17.17 -32.56
N GLU A 202 -16.86 16.13 -32.67
CA GLU A 202 -16.38 15.53 -33.93
C GLU A 202 -15.45 16.44 -34.75
N LYS A 203 -14.80 17.40 -34.10
CA LYS A 203 -13.85 18.32 -34.74
C LYS A 203 -12.41 17.91 -34.45
N GLU A 204 -11.50 18.46 -35.23
CA GLU A 204 -10.08 18.41 -34.90
C GLU A 204 -9.81 19.08 -33.56
N PHE A 205 -8.98 18.46 -32.74
CA PHE A 205 -8.48 19.02 -31.50
C PHE A 205 -7.65 20.27 -31.76
N ASP A 206 -8.08 21.38 -31.16
CA ASP A 206 -7.33 22.63 -31.08
C ASP A 206 -6.54 22.66 -29.75
N ILE A 207 -5.23 22.46 -29.82
CA ILE A 207 -4.35 22.51 -28.64
C ILE A 207 -4.27 23.91 -28.01
N THR A 208 -4.71 24.95 -28.72
CA THR A 208 -4.79 26.34 -28.24
C THR A 208 -6.19 26.74 -27.79
N PHE A 209 -7.08 25.76 -27.61
CA PHE A 209 -8.47 25.98 -27.25
C PHE A 209 -8.61 26.94 -26.06
N THR A 210 -9.54 27.89 -26.22
CA THR A 210 -9.91 28.85 -25.18
C THR A 210 -11.41 28.77 -24.97
N GLY A 211 -11.83 28.41 -23.76
CA GLY A 211 -13.25 28.23 -23.44
C GLY A 211 -13.50 27.32 -22.25
N LEU A 212 -14.78 27.13 -21.97
CA LEU A 212 -15.25 26.35 -20.83
C LEU A 212 -15.16 24.85 -21.14
N CYS A 213 -14.47 24.12 -20.29
CA CYS A 213 -14.42 22.67 -20.32
C CYS A 213 -15.20 22.06 -19.16
N LYS A 214 -15.81 20.90 -19.42
CA LYS A 214 -16.50 20.09 -18.42
C LYS A 214 -16.09 18.64 -18.53
N THR A 215 -15.91 17.99 -17.40
CA THR A 215 -15.76 16.54 -17.27
C THR A 215 -17.00 15.96 -16.61
N PHE A 216 -17.18 14.65 -16.69
CA PHE A 216 -18.43 14.00 -16.27
C PHE A 216 -18.18 12.72 -15.48
N TYR A 217 -19.07 12.42 -14.56
CA TYR A 217 -19.19 11.09 -13.95
C TYR A 217 -19.80 10.09 -14.94
N ALA A 218 -19.81 8.81 -14.57
CA ALA A 218 -20.36 7.73 -15.39
C ALA A 218 -21.85 7.95 -15.74
N ASP A 219 -22.61 8.54 -14.83
CA ASP A 219 -24.03 8.90 -14.98
C ASP A 219 -24.27 10.20 -15.78
N LYS A 220 -23.19 10.79 -16.33
CA LYS A 220 -23.19 12.05 -17.10
C LYS A 220 -23.47 13.32 -16.29
N THR A 221 -23.48 13.25 -14.96
CA THR A 221 -23.47 14.46 -14.13
C THR A 221 -22.11 15.17 -14.24
N VAL A 222 -22.11 16.50 -14.14
CA VAL A 222 -20.87 17.29 -14.25
C VAL A 222 -19.97 16.97 -13.06
N LYS A 223 -18.75 16.53 -13.35
CA LYS A 223 -17.73 16.21 -12.35
C LYS A 223 -16.86 17.41 -12.07
N GLU A 224 -16.36 18.08 -13.11
CA GLU A 224 -15.58 19.31 -13.01
C GLU A 224 -15.96 20.30 -14.10
N GLU A 225 -15.71 21.58 -13.82
CA GLU A 225 -15.90 22.71 -14.72
C GLU A 225 -14.73 23.68 -14.57
N PHE A 226 -14.08 24.06 -15.68
CA PHE A 226 -12.96 25.00 -15.65
C PHE A 226 -12.76 25.70 -16.99
N GLN A 227 -12.10 26.86 -16.96
CA GLN A 227 -11.77 27.62 -18.15
C GLN A 227 -10.36 27.31 -18.63
N LEU A 228 -10.21 27.10 -19.93
CA LEU A 228 -8.93 27.07 -20.62
C LEU A 228 -8.68 28.40 -21.31
N GLU A 229 -7.43 28.85 -21.27
CA GLU A 229 -6.90 29.93 -22.10
C GLU A 229 -5.63 29.42 -22.78
N GLN A 230 -5.64 29.37 -24.11
CA GLN A 230 -4.54 28.84 -24.92
C GLN A 230 -4.10 27.42 -24.49
N GLY A 231 -5.07 26.53 -24.23
CA GLY A 231 -4.82 25.15 -23.82
C GLY A 231 -4.40 24.96 -22.36
N VAL A 232 -4.37 26.02 -21.55
CA VAL A 232 -3.94 25.96 -20.15
C VAL A 232 -5.07 26.42 -19.23
N ILE A 233 -5.26 25.76 -18.08
CA ILE A 233 -6.29 26.15 -17.10
C ILE A 233 -6.01 27.57 -16.59
N ASN A 234 -6.97 28.48 -16.76
CA ASN A 234 -6.86 29.85 -16.29
C ASN A 234 -8.20 30.36 -15.75
N GLY A 235 -8.21 30.84 -14.51
CA GLY A 235 -9.42 31.24 -13.81
C GLY A 235 -9.92 30.16 -12.84
N GLU A 236 -11.23 30.12 -12.65
CA GLU A 236 -11.86 29.27 -11.64
C GLU A 236 -11.98 27.82 -12.11
N PHE A 237 -11.50 26.89 -11.29
CA PHE A 237 -11.75 25.46 -11.40
C PHE A 237 -12.77 25.05 -10.33
N LYS A 238 -13.80 24.30 -10.73
CA LYS A 238 -14.79 23.72 -9.83
C LYS A 238 -14.83 22.21 -10.00
N SER A 239 -14.98 21.48 -8.89
CA SER A 239 -15.40 20.09 -8.91
C SER A 239 -16.68 19.90 -8.09
N PHE A 240 -17.46 18.90 -8.44
CA PHE A 240 -18.77 18.60 -7.86
C PHE A 240 -18.82 17.16 -7.38
N TYR A 241 -19.65 16.88 -6.38
CA TYR A 241 -20.04 15.52 -6.01
C TYR A 241 -21.01 14.93 -7.04
N GLU A 242 -21.18 13.61 -7.05
CA GLU A 242 -22.16 12.92 -7.93
C GLU A 242 -23.60 13.43 -7.71
N ASN A 243 -23.91 13.94 -6.52
CA ASN A 243 -25.19 14.60 -6.23
C ASN A 243 -25.32 16.03 -6.82
N GLY A 244 -24.34 16.49 -7.59
CA GLY A 244 -24.29 17.80 -8.25
C GLY A 244 -23.89 18.98 -7.36
N LYS A 245 -23.66 18.77 -6.06
CA LYS A 245 -23.22 19.85 -5.16
C LYS A 245 -21.75 20.17 -5.33
N LEU A 246 -21.40 21.45 -5.18
CA LEU A 246 -20.02 21.92 -5.25
C LEU A 246 -19.17 21.20 -4.18
N LYS A 247 -18.10 20.56 -4.63
CA LYS A 247 -17.12 19.84 -3.78
C LYS A 247 -15.90 20.71 -3.52
N GLU A 248 -15.43 21.40 -4.54
CA GLU A 248 -14.21 22.18 -4.47
C GLU A 248 -14.22 23.33 -5.47
N LYS A 249 -13.56 24.42 -5.09
CA LYS A 249 -13.21 25.53 -5.94
C LYS A 249 -11.74 25.90 -5.75
N ILE A 250 -11.01 26.09 -6.84
CA ILE A 250 -9.60 26.51 -6.86
C ILE A 250 -9.43 27.61 -7.90
N ASP A 251 -8.69 28.66 -7.58
CA ASP A 251 -8.37 29.72 -8.53
C ASP A 251 -6.99 29.47 -9.17
N TYR A 252 -6.95 29.42 -10.49
CA TYR A 252 -5.76 29.21 -11.31
C TYR A 252 -5.34 30.49 -12.04
N LYS A 253 -4.03 30.66 -12.23
CA LYS A 253 -3.43 31.67 -13.10
C LYS A 253 -2.39 31.01 -14.00
N LYS A 254 -2.66 30.94 -15.29
CA LYS A 254 -1.78 30.35 -16.31
C LYS A 254 -1.31 28.92 -15.95
N GLY A 255 -2.22 28.07 -15.50
CA GLY A 255 -1.95 26.68 -15.13
C GLY A 255 -1.49 26.47 -13.70
N GLU A 256 -1.11 27.53 -12.98
CA GLU A 256 -0.67 27.44 -11.60
C GLU A 256 -1.79 27.80 -10.63
N GLN A 257 -1.92 27.04 -9.53
CA GLN A 257 -2.84 27.39 -8.45
C GLN A 257 -2.37 28.68 -7.78
N THR A 258 -3.27 29.63 -7.59
CA THR A 258 -2.97 30.92 -6.91
C THR A 258 -2.70 30.77 -5.41
N GLY A 259 -3.04 29.60 -4.85
CA GLY A 259 -3.04 29.29 -3.42
C GLY A 259 -4.40 29.45 -2.75
N GLU A 260 -5.40 30.01 -3.44
CA GLU A 260 -6.76 30.11 -2.93
C GLU A 260 -7.57 28.87 -3.29
N ARG A 261 -8.21 28.28 -2.28
CA ARG A 261 -8.94 27.01 -2.40
C ARG A 261 -10.07 26.95 -1.39
N ILE A 262 -11.20 26.38 -1.80
CA ILE A 262 -12.35 26.13 -0.94
C ILE A 262 -12.83 24.71 -1.20
N GLU A 263 -13.05 23.92 -0.16
CA GLU A 263 -13.70 22.61 -0.23
C GLU A 263 -14.97 22.61 0.62
N TYR A 264 -15.93 21.82 0.19
CA TYR A 264 -17.20 21.60 0.88
C TYR A 264 -17.37 20.11 1.17
N TYR A 265 -18.22 19.81 2.14
CA TYR A 265 -18.78 18.47 2.35
C TYR A 265 -19.91 18.19 1.35
N ASP A 266 -20.33 16.93 1.23
CA ASP A 266 -21.46 16.53 0.37
C ASP A 266 -22.80 17.11 0.83
N SER A 267 -22.89 17.56 2.07
CA SER A 267 -24.00 18.36 2.59
C SER A 267 -24.10 19.74 1.92
N GLY A 268 -22.97 20.26 1.42
CA GLY A 268 -22.80 21.63 0.91
C GLY A 268 -22.18 22.59 1.93
N LYS A 269 -21.85 22.13 3.14
CA LYS A 269 -21.21 22.96 4.17
C LYS A 269 -19.71 23.10 3.93
N LEU A 270 -19.16 24.25 4.33
CA LEU A 270 -17.73 24.53 4.22
C LEU A 270 -16.92 23.50 5.00
N LYS A 271 -15.94 22.88 4.35
CA LYS A 271 -15.06 21.87 4.94
C LYS A 271 -13.67 22.42 5.18
N TYR A 272 -13.15 23.14 4.21
CA TYR A 272 -11.78 23.63 4.22
C TYR A 272 -11.62 24.86 3.33
N GLN A 273 -10.75 25.78 3.73
CA GLN A 273 -10.43 26.96 2.97
C GLN A 273 -8.95 27.33 3.13
N ILE A 274 -8.33 27.74 2.03
CA ILE A 274 -7.03 28.39 1.99
C ILE A 274 -7.22 29.81 1.47
N THR A 275 -6.68 30.79 2.20
CA THR A 275 -6.59 32.19 1.75
C THR A 275 -5.15 32.65 1.80
N LYS A 276 -4.74 33.48 0.85
CA LYS A 276 -3.40 34.08 0.83
C LYS A 276 -3.39 35.38 1.63
N GLU A 277 -2.38 35.59 2.48
CA GLU A 277 -2.07 36.89 3.10
C GLU A 277 -0.79 37.46 2.46
N PRO A 278 -0.88 38.25 1.38
CA PRO A 278 0.28 38.66 0.59
C PRO A 278 1.29 39.50 1.38
N SER A 279 0.82 40.31 2.33
CA SER A 279 1.68 41.16 3.17
C SER A 279 2.68 40.37 4.01
N LYS A 280 2.40 39.09 4.29
CA LYS A 280 3.25 38.19 5.09
C LYS A 280 3.80 37.01 4.30
N ASN A 281 3.46 36.87 3.01
CA ASN A 281 3.82 35.72 2.18
C ASN A 281 3.39 34.36 2.78
N ILE A 282 2.21 34.31 3.40
CA ILE A 282 1.66 33.09 4.01
C ILE A 282 0.31 32.68 3.41
N LEU A 283 0.01 31.39 3.54
CA LEU A 283 -1.31 30.80 3.36
C LEU A 283 -1.94 30.58 4.73
N ILE A 284 -3.18 31.00 4.89
CA ILE A 284 -4.00 30.74 6.07
C ILE A 284 -4.96 29.61 5.72
N HIS A 285 -4.86 28.52 6.46
CA HIS A 285 -5.67 27.34 6.29
C HIS A 285 -6.71 27.26 7.41
N LYS A 286 -7.97 27.01 7.04
CA LYS A 286 -9.10 26.87 7.96
C LYS A 286 -9.85 25.59 7.64
N TRP A 287 -10.01 24.72 8.63
CA TRP A 287 -10.85 23.52 8.55
C TRP A 287 -12.08 23.72 9.41
N TYR A 288 -13.17 23.08 9.00
CA TYR A 288 -14.46 23.14 9.69
C TYR A 288 -15.02 21.73 9.86
N PHE A 289 -15.76 21.51 10.94
CA PHE A 289 -16.58 20.32 11.12
C PHE A 289 -17.83 20.39 10.25
N GLU A 290 -18.47 19.24 10.02
CA GLU A 290 -19.73 19.14 9.27
C GLU A 290 -20.87 19.95 9.90
N ASN A 291 -20.79 20.26 11.19
CA ASN A 291 -21.77 21.13 11.85
C ASN A 291 -21.55 22.63 11.55
N GLY A 292 -20.44 23.00 10.90
CA GLY A 292 -20.05 24.38 10.57
C GLY A 292 -19.10 25.03 11.58
N ASN A 293 -18.84 24.39 12.72
CA ASN A 293 -17.89 24.91 13.71
C ASN A 293 -16.46 24.86 13.16
N PRO A 294 -15.58 25.80 13.55
CA PRO A 294 -14.17 25.71 13.23
C PRO A 294 -13.61 24.41 13.80
N LYS A 295 -12.70 23.79 13.07
CA LYS A 295 -11.98 22.57 13.47
C LYS A 295 -10.51 22.88 13.72
N LYS A 296 -9.90 23.64 12.82
CA LYS A 296 -8.48 23.96 12.87
C LYS A 296 -8.16 25.25 12.11
N LEU A 297 -7.16 25.97 12.59
CA LEU A 297 -6.55 27.14 11.97
C LEU A 297 -5.04 26.94 12.02
N GLU A 298 -4.38 27.08 10.87
CA GLU A 298 -2.92 27.14 10.80
C GLU A 298 -2.49 28.08 9.68
N ALA A 299 -1.30 28.67 9.80
CA ALA A 299 -0.68 29.43 8.74
C ALA A 299 0.62 28.75 8.28
N LYS A 300 0.95 28.92 6.99
CA LYS A 300 2.15 28.35 6.37
C LYS A 300 2.85 29.34 5.44
N LEU A 301 4.18 29.31 5.42
CA LEU A 301 4.99 30.04 4.45
C LEU A 301 4.79 29.46 3.04
N ILE A 302 4.54 30.32 2.05
CA ILE A 302 4.28 29.90 0.65
C ILE A 302 5.48 29.15 0.07
N GLU A 303 6.70 29.61 0.31
CA GLU A 303 7.91 29.09 -0.33
C GLU A 303 8.37 27.74 0.23
N LYS A 304 8.10 27.47 1.51
CA LYS A 304 8.61 26.29 2.22
C LYS A 304 7.54 25.31 2.65
N ASN A 305 6.27 25.72 2.63
CA ASN A 305 5.15 24.96 3.20
C ASN A 305 5.33 24.63 4.70
N GLU A 306 6.11 25.44 5.42
CA GLU A 306 6.37 25.32 6.86
C GLU A 306 5.33 26.11 7.67
N ARG A 307 4.89 25.55 8.81
CA ARG A 307 3.98 26.23 9.75
C ARG A 307 4.60 27.46 10.37
N ILE A 308 3.78 28.49 10.54
CA ILE A 308 4.16 29.72 11.23
C ILE A 308 2.94 30.40 11.84
N GLY A 309 3.16 31.19 12.88
CA GLY A 309 2.16 32.05 13.48
C GLY A 309 1.12 31.30 14.29
N GLU A 310 -0.07 31.89 14.36
CA GLU A 310 -1.17 31.42 15.19
C GLU A 310 -1.67 30.03 14.77
N TYR A 311 -1.88 29.19 15.77
CA TYR A 311 -2.50 27.89 15.62
C TYR A 311 -3.62 27.71 16.63
N LYS A 312 -4.75 27.20 16.14
CA LYS A 312 -5.90 26.85 16.97
C LYS A 312 -6.53 25.55 16.49
N GLU A 313 -7.00 24.76 17.44
CA GLU A 313 -7.90 23.62 17.21
C GLU A 313 -9.11 23.76 18.10
N TRP A 314 -10.24 23.26 17.63
CA TRP A 314 -11.51 23.29 18.34
C TRP A 314 -12.10 21.89 18.45
N HIS A 315 -12.87 21.68 19.51
CA HIS A 315 -13.74 20.53 19.65
C HIS A 315 -14.95 20.66 18.73
N GLU A 316 -15.60 19.56 18.42
CA GLU A 316 -16.74 19.57 17.49
C GLU A 316 -17.89 20.45 17.99
N ASN A 317 -18.03 20.62 19.31
CA ASN A 317 -19.01 21.53 19.91
C ASN A 317 -18.68 23.04 19.77
N GLY A 318 -17.57 23.39 19.10
CA GLY A 318 -17.16 24.77 18.82
C GLY A 318 -16.32 25.41 19.91
N GLN A 319 -16.04 24.72 21.02
CA GLN A 319 -15.15 25.21 22.07
C GLN A 319 -13.69 25.03 21.66
N LEU A 320 -12.83 25.95 22.09
CA LEU A 320 -11.39 25.88 21.80
C LEU A 320 -10.80 24.63 22.46
N ALA A 321 -10.09 23.80 21.70
CA ALA A 321 -9.42 22.60 22.19
C ALA A 321 -7.94 22.87 22.46
N LYS A 322 -7.27 23.60 21.56
CA LYS A 322 -5.85 23.95 21.67
C LYS A 322 -5.57 25.32 21.06
N SER A 323 -4.57 26.02 21.58
CA SER A 323 -4.08 27.28 21.02
C SER A 323 -2.60 27.48 21.31
N GLY A 324 -1.88 28.09 20.37
CA GLY A 324 -0.50 28.50 20.55
C GLY A 324 0.10 29.13 19.29
N THR A 325 1.42 29.29 19.28
CA THR A 325 2.16 29.91 18.17
C THR A 325 3.29 28.99 17.70
N TYR A 326 3.40 28.84 16.38
CA TYR A 326 4.51 28.16 15.72
C TYR A 326 5.50 29.17 15.14
N LYS A 327 6.80 28.90 15.28
CA LYS A 327 7.85 29.60 14.53
C LYS A 327 8.25 28.84 13.27
N SER A 328 8.14 27.51 13.33
CA SER A 328 8.40 26.56 12.24
C SER A 328 7.59 25.29 12.48
N ASP A 329 7.71 24.28 11.63
CA ASP A 329 7.09 22.97 11.86
C ASP A 329 7.56 22.27 13.15
N TYR A 330 8.77 22.59 13.61
CA TYR A 330 9.44 21.91 14.73
C TYR A 330 9.55 22.78 15.98
N GLU A 331 9.36 24.09 15.87
CA GLU A 331 9.51 25.04 16.98
C GLU A 331 8.20 25.78 17.27
N ARG A 332 7.85 25.82 18.56
CA ARG A 332 6.74 26.61 19.11
C ARG A 332 7.30 27.71 20.00
N GLU A 333 6.52 28.75 20.20
CA GLU A 333 6.88 29.84 21.11
C GLU A 333 5.68 30.36 21.90
N GLY A 334 5.96 30.95 23.05
CA GLY A 334 4.96 31.58 23.89
C GLY A 334 4.00 30.57 24.51
N GLU A 335 2.78 31.02 24.81
CA GLU A 335 1.80 30.22 25.52
C GLU A 335 1.24 29.08 24.67
N TRP A 336 1.07 27.92 25.31
CA TRP A 336 0.38 26.77 24.75
C TRP A 336 -0.74 26.34 25.70
N LEU A 337 -1.97 26.40 25.20
CA LEU A 337 -3.17 26.15 25.97
C LEU A 337 -3.89 24.93 25.42
N GLU A 338 -4.38 24.07 26.30
CA GLU A 338 -5.29 22.98 25.96
C GLU A 338 -6.50 22.98 26.88
N PHE A 339 -7.65 22.58 26.36
CA PHE A 339 -8.94 22.61 27.06
C PHE A 339 -9.68 21.29 26.86
N TYR A 340 -10.50 20.94 27.85
CA TYR A 340 -11.46 19.85 27.74
C TYR A 340 -12.63 20.24 26.84
N GLU A 341 -13.40 19.24 26.43
CA GLU A 341 -14.58 19.38 25.58
C GLU A 341 -15.72 20.17 26.24
N ASN A 342 -15.67 20.45 27.54
CA ASN A 342 -16.61 21.34 28.23
C ASN A 342 -16.09 22.79 28.32
N GLY A 343 -14.88 23.06 27.82
CA GLY A 343 -14.25 24.38 27.76
C GLY A 343 -13.41 24.71 28.99
N SER A 344 -13.37 23.83 30.00
CA SER A 344 -12.49 24.02 31.14
C SER A 344 -11.03 23.80 30.74
N LYS A 345 -10.13 24.55 31.37
CA LYS A 345 -8.68 24.41 31.13
C LYS A 345 -8.22 22.98 31.42
N LYS A 346 -7.32 22.46 30.58
CA LYS A 346 -6.68 21.16 30.74
C LYS A 346 -5.18 21.34 30.99
N VAL A 347 -4.52 22.11 30.13
CA VAL A 347 -3.08 22.41 30.21
C VAL A 347 -2.85 23.89 29.96
N GLU A 348 -1.98 24.49 30.77
CA GLU A 348 -1.29 25.72 30.44
C GLU A 348 0.20 25.44 30.44
N ALA A 349 0.87 25.78 29.34
CA ALA A 349 2.30 25.64 29.19
C ALA A 349 2.87 26.83 28.43
N GLU A 350 4.19 26.90 28.37
CA GLU A 350 4.91 27.92 27.63
C GLU A 350 6.14 27.32 26.97
N PHE A 351 6.43 27.74 25.75
CA PHE A 351 7.66 27.43 25.04
C PHE A 351 8.57 28.65 25.05
N ILE A 352 9.71 28.56 25.75
CA ILE A 352 10.71 29.64 25.83
C ILE A 352 12.00 29.11 25.22
N ASN A 353 12.45 29.70 24.10
CA ASN A 353 13.65 29.27 23.38
C ASN A 353 13.68 27.76 23.07
N GLY A 354 12.52 27.18 22.74
CA GLY A 354 12.35 25.74 22.49
C GLY A 354 12.09 24.89 23.75
N ASP A 355 12.33 25.40 24.96
CA ASP A 355 12.07 24.67 26.20
C ASP A 355 10.58 24.68 26.55
N PHE A 356 9.98 23.49 26.66
CA PHE A 356 8.60 23.31 27.13
C PHE A 356 8.52 23.41 28.66
N ARG A 357 7.74 24.39 29.15
CA ARG A 357 7.45 24.58 30.57
C ARG A 357 5.97 24.35 30.83
N LEU A 358 5.64 23.22 31.43
CA LEU A 358 4.28 22.94 31.89
C LEU A 358 3.97 23.82 33.13
N LYS A 359 3.08 24.81 32.99
CA LYS A 359 2.74 25.74 34.05
C LYS A 359 1.66 25.16 34.95
N ASN A 360 0.52 24.75 34.39
CA ASN A 360 -0.62 24.26 35.14
C ASN A 360 -1.29 23.07 34.44
N HIS A 361 -1.92 22.19 35.21
CA HIS A 361 -2.74 21.10 34.71
C HIS A 361 -3.97 20.90 35.58
N TRP A 362 -5.11 20.62 34.94
CA TRP A 362 -6.37 20.23 35.59
C TRP A 362 -6.84 18.90 35.05
N ASN A 363 -7.39 18.05 35.91
CA ASN A 363 -8.03 16.80 35.48
C ASN A 363 -9.45 17.05 34.92
N ASN A 364 -10.08 16.00 34.42
CA ASN A 364 -11.44 16.05 33.83
C ASN A 364 -12.54 16.41 34.84
N LYS A 365 -12.26 16.39 36.15
CA LYS A 365 -13.16 16.86 37.22
C LYS A 365 -12.97 18.34 37.55
N GLY A 366 -12.01 19.02 36.89
CA GLY A 366 -11.67 20.41 37.15
C GLY A 366 -10.73 20.62 38.34
N GLU A 367 -10.20 19.54 38.93
CA GLU A 367 -9.23 19.65 40.02
C GLU A 367 -7.85 19.99 39.45
N GLN A 368 -7.21 21.05 39.97
CA GLN A 368 -5.87 21.45 39.56
C GLN A 368 -4.84 20.51 40.20
N THR A 369 -4.17 19.70 39.38
CA THR A 369 -3.21 18.69 39.87
C THR A 369 -1.76 19.15 39.74
N LEU A 370 -1.48 20.18 38.93
CA LEU A 370 -0.16 20.80 38.79
C LEU A 370 -0.33 22.32 38.79
N THR A 371 0.47 22.99 39.62
CA THR A 371 0.47 24.46 39.77
C THR A 371 1.88 25.00 39.64
N ASN A 372 2.06 26.00 38.78
CA ASN A 372 3.33 26.69 38.56
C ASN A 372 4.55 25.76 38.39
N GLY A 373 4.42 24.72 37.56
CA GLY A 373 5.49 23.76 37.28
C GLY A 373 5.71 22.69 38.33
N THR A 374 4.87 22.58 39.36
CA THR A 374 4.98 21.57 40.41
C THR A 374 3.66 20.85 40.65
N GLY A 375 3.71 19.51 40.74
CA GLY A 375 2.55 18.65 40.96
C GLY A 375 2.48 17.50 39.96
N LEU A 376 1.28 16.93 39.77
CA LEU A 376 1.04 15.77 38.94
C LEU A 376 0.43 16.16 37.59
N TYR A 377 1.07 15.76 36.50
CA TYR A 377 0.53 15.81 35.15
C TYR A 377 0.02 14.42 34.75
N VAL A 378 -1.22 14.34 34.27
CA VAL A 378 -1.81 13.08 33.79
C VAL A 378 -2.27 13.28 32.36
N ASN A 379 -1.76 12.46 31.44
CA ASN A 379 -2.18 12.50 30.04
C ASN A 379 -2.61 11.11 29.57
N GLU A 380 -3.77 11.03 28.92
CA GLU A 380 -4.32 9.81 28.35
C GLU A 380 -4.57 10.00 26.85
N TYR A 381 -4.16 9.05 26.03
CA TYR A 381 -4.28 9.10 24.58
C TYR A 381 -4.41 7.71 23.97
N LEU A 382 -5.13 7.63 22.86
CA LEU A 382 -5.28 6.42 22.05
C LEU A 382 -4.06 6.24 21.13
N MET A 383 -3.60 5.00 21.04
CA MET A 383 -2.58 4.54 20.11
C MET A 383 -3.23 3.73 18.98
N PHE A 384 -2.46 3.39 17.94
CA PHE A 384 -2.89 2.47 16.90
C PHE A 384 -3.34 1.11 17.49
N GLY A 385 -4.48 0.58 17.01
CA GLY A 385 -5.02 -0.71 17.43
C GLY A 385 -5.80 -0.70 18.75
N ASP A 386 -6.56 0.37 19.02
CA ASP A 386 -7.41 0.56 20.20
C ASP A 386 -6.67 0.52 21.55
N LYS A 387 -5.34 0.61 21.55
CA LYS A 387 -4.55 0.65 22.78
C LYS A 387 -4.68 2.03 23.45
N VAL A 388 -5.03 2.06 24.73
CA VAL A 388 -5.11 3.29 25.54
C VAL A 388 -3.82 3.43 26.34
N ASN A 389 -3.10 4.53 26.16
CA ASN A 389 -1.94 4.87 26.99
C ASN A 389 -2.28 5.98 27.97
N ARG A 390 -1.87 5.79 29.24
CA ARG A 390 -2.01 6.78 30.30
C ARG A 390 -0.67 7.02 30.97
N ASN A 391 -0.20 8.26 30.96
CA ASN A 391 1.02 8.70 31.62
C ASN A 391 0.68 9.51 32.88
N GLU A 392 1.25 9.12 34.02
CA GLU A 392 1.30 9.92 35.25
C GLU A 392 2.72 10.43 35.46
N GLN A 393 2.89 11.74 35.54
CA GLN A 393 4.21 12.36 35.62
C GLN A 393 4.22 13.41 36.72
N GLU A 394 5.03 13.18 37.75
CA GLU A 394 5.28 14.19 38.79
C GLU A 394 6.31 15.22 38.28
N TYR A 395 6.09 16.49 38.62
CA TYR A 395 6.91 17.63 38.28
C TYR A 395 7.25 18.45 39.52
N LYS A 396 8.44 19.05 39.51
CA LYS A 396 8.89 20.05 40.46
C LYS A 396 9.73 21.09 39.73
N ASP A 397 9.42 22.37 39.91
CA ASP A 397 10.12 23.49 39.27
C ASP A 397 10.28 23.29 37.74
N TYR A 398 9.17 22.92 37.07
CA TYR A 398 9.06 22.68 35.63
C TYR A 398 9.84 21.48 35.09
N LYS A 399 10.42 20.65 35.97
CA LYS A 399 11.18 19.45 35.59
C LYS A 399 10.50 18.20 36.11
N ARG A 400 10.58 17.09 35.36
CA ARG A 400 10.14 15.78 35.86
C ARG A 400 10.87 15.45 37.15
N HIS A 401 10.14 15.07 38.18
CA HIS A 401 10.65 14.84 39.53
C HIS A 401 9.76 13.80 40.20
N GLY A 402 10.28 13.02 41.14
CA GLY A 402 9.50 12.00 41.84
C GLY A 402 9.11 10.86 40.90
N LYS A 403 7.88 10.35 41.07
CA LYS A 403 7.44 9.11 40.42
C LYS A 403 6.79 9.37 39.07
N GLN A 404 7.11 8.50 38.13
CA GLN A 404 6.61 8.53 36.77
C GLN A 404 6.06 7.17 36.42
N LYS A 405 4.89 7.11 35.81
CA LYS A 405 4.24 5.86 35.43
C LYS A 405 3.63 5.94 34.05
N THR A 406 3.78 4.88 33.27
CA THR A 406 3.06 4.68 32.02
C THR A 406 2.24 3.41 32.12
N PHE A 407 0.97 3.52 31.76
CA PHE A 407 0.05 2.41 31.66
C PHE A 407 -0.37 2.23 30.20
N THR A 408 -0.40 0.98 29.74
CA THR A 408 -0.95 0.60 28.44
C THR A 408 -2.10 -0.36 28.69
N ASN A 409 -3.30 -0.01 28.24
CA ASN A 409 -4.54 -0.74 28.52
C ASN A 409 -4.75 -1.02 30.03
N GLY A 410 -4.39 -0.05 30.87
CA GLY A 410 -4.48 -0.16 32.34
C GLY A 410 -3.34 -0.96 32.99
N ILE A 411 -2.46 -1.61 32.22
CA ILE A 411 -1.31 -2.37 32.73
C ILE A 411 -0.11 -1.43 32.85
N LEU A 412 0.53 -1.38 34.02
CA LEU A 412 1.74 -0.59 34.24
C LEU A 412 2.87 -1.16 33.37
N THR A 413 3.37 -0.40 32.40
CA THR A 413 4.44 -0.81 31.48
C THR A 413 5.79 -0.17 31.80
N LEU A 414 5.78 0.99 32.46
CA LEU A 414 6.98 1.70 32.90
C LEU A 414 6.74 2.40 34.24
N TYR A 415 7.68 2.27 35.17
CA TYR A 415 7.82 3.07 36.38
C TYR A 415 9.21 3.69 36.43
N GLN A 416 9.33 4.96 36.76
CA GLN A 416 10.62 5.64 36.92
C GLN A 416 10.63 6.57 38.12
N GLU A 417 11.77 6.63 38.80
CA GLU A 417 12.08 7.66 39.79
C GLU A 417 13.03 8.70 39.18
N MET A 418 12.65 9.97 39.29
CA MET A 418 13.39 11.08 38.70
C MET A 418 13.70 12.16 39.73
N GLU A 419 14.83 12.84 39.54
CA GLU A 419 15.20 14.04 40.27
C GLU A 419 15.69 15.10 39.30
N ASN A 420 15.03 16.27 39.30
CA ASN A 420 15.40 17.44 38.50
C ASN A 420 15.59 17.14 37.00
N GLY A 421 14.69 16.33 36.45
CA GLY A 421 14.66 15.95 35.04
C GLY A 421 15.57 14.79 34.66
N LYS A 422 16.26 14.15 35.63
CA LYS A 422 17.14 13.00 35.38
C LYS A 422 16.65 11.77 36.16
N GLU A 423 16.86 10.58 35.64
CA GLU A 423 16.63 9.34 36.37
C GLU A 423 17.50 9.28 37.64
N ASN A 424 16.88 9.10 38.79
CA ASN A 424 17.57 8.98 40.07
C ASN A 424 16.73 8.11 41.01
N GLY A 425 17.21 6.90 41.30
CA GLY A 425 16.42 5.86 41.95
C GLY A 425 16.15 4.68 41.03
N ILE A 426 14.97 4.10 41.10
CA ILE A 426 14.63 2.86 40.38
C ILE A 426 13.80 3.13 39.12
N THR A 427 14.16 2.48 38.01
CA THR A 427 13.34 2.34 36.80
C THR A 427 12.93 0.88 36.64
N ARG A 428 11.64 0.62 36.42
CA ARG A 428 11.08 -0.72 36.15
C ARG A 428 10.32 -0.74 34.84
N ASN A 429 10.65 -1.71 34.00
CA ASN A 429 9.87 -2.05 32.81
C ASN A 429 9.08 -3.34 33.06
N PHE A 430 7.90 -3.45 32.49
CA PHE A 430 7.02 -4.59 32.68
C PHE A 430 6.62 -5.20 31.34
N TYR A 431 6.32 -6.50 31.34
CA TYR A 431 5.74 -7.21 30.21
C TYR A 431 4.26 -6.88 30.05
N GLU A 432 3.66 -7.24 28.90
CA GLU A 432 2.22 -7.05 28.65
C GLU A 432 1.32 -7.82 29.63
N ASN A 433 1.83 -8.86 30.31
CA ASN A 433 1.10 -9.55 31.38
C ASN A 433 1.23 -8.87 32.76
N GLY A 434 1.97 -7.76 32.86
CA GLY A 434 2.21 -7.03 34.10
C GLY A 434 3.39 -7.52 34.94
N ASN A 435 4.07 -8.61 34.54
CA ASN A 435 5.26 -9.08 35.25
C ASN A 435 6.45 -8.15 35.05
N LEU A 436 7.31 -8.04 36.06
CA LEU A 436 8.53 -7.24 35.98
C LEU A 436 9.46 -7.85 34.92
N LYS A 437 9.88 -7.03 33.95
CA LYS A 437 10.81 -7.39 32.87
C LYS A 437 12.24 -6.99 33.20
N GLN A 438 12.39 -5.79 33.74
CA GLN A 438 13.69 -5.22 34.02
C GLN A 438 13.59 -4.22 35.16
N GLU A 439 14.60 -4.21 36.02
CA GLU A 439 14.81 -3.19 37.04
C GLU A 439 16.22 -2.59 36.87
N THR A 440 16.30 -1.28 36.78
CA THR A 440 17.57 -0.54 36.66
C THR A 440 17.65 0.52 37.74
N VAL A 441 18.76 0.54 38.48
CA VAL A 441 19.06 1.58 39.46
C VAL A 441 19.85 2.69 38.77
N TYR A 442 19.41 3.92 38.89
CA TYR A 442 20.05 5.12 38.35
C TYR A 442 20.53 6.04 39.46
N LYS A 443 21.64 6.74 39.19
CA LYS A 443 22.14 7.85 40.00
C LYS A 443 22.51 9.02 39.09
N ASN A 444 21.84 10.16 39.26
CA ASN A 444 22.06 11.38 38.49
C ASN A 444 22.02 11.19 36.96
N GLY A 445 21.12 10.33 36.46
CA GLY A 445 20.94 10.00 35.05
C GLY A 445 21.82 8.84 34.55
N SER A 446 22.78 8.37 35.35
CA SER A 446 23.65 7.25 34.98
C SER A 446 23.14 5.94 35.57
N SER A 447 23.04 4.88 34.76
CA SER A 447 22.70 3.54 35.23
C SER A 447 23.83 2.97 36.09
N VAL A 448 23.47 2.49 37.28
CA VAL A 448 24.37 1.86 38.27
C VAL A 448 24.34 0.34 38.17
N SER A 449 23.15 -0.24 38.02
CA SER A 449 22.96 -1.69 37.90
C SER A 449 21.65 -2.00 37.19
N THR A 450 21.62 -3.11 36.47
CA THR A 450 20.43 -3.60 35.76
C THR A 450 20.23 -5.07 36.07
N LYS A 451 18.98 -5.45 36.36
CA LYS A 451 18.55 -6.83 36.53
C LYS A 451 17.39 -7.12 35.59
N ASN A 452 17.50 -8.18 34.81
CA ASN A 452 16.43 -8.67 33.94
C ASN A 452 15.70 -9.83 34.63
N PHE A 453 14.42 -9.97 34.32
CA PHE A 453 13.53 -10.98 34.89
C PHE A 453 12.77 -11.65 33.75
N PRO A 454 12.55 -12.98 33.81
CA PRO A 454 11.79 -13.69 32.78
C PRO A 454 10.31 -13.30 32.82
N LYS A 455 9.63 -13.38 31.67
CA LYS A 455 8.19 -13.08 31.56
C LYS A 455 7.32 -13.96 32.44
N TYR A 456 7.69 -15.22 32.61
CA TYR A 456 6.98 -16.19 33.43
C TYR A 456 7.92 -16.74 34.50
N LYS A 457 7.42 -16.85 35.74
CA LYS A 457 8.22 -17.33 36.87
C LYS A 457 8.43 -18.85 36.85
N ASN A 458 7.42 -19.58 36.36
CA ASN A 458 7.40 -21.04 36.26
C ASN A 458 6.97 -21.47 34.84
N SER A 459 7.71 -21.04 33.81
CA SER A 459 7.29 -21.25 32.41
C SER A 459 6.96 -22.72 32.10
N LYS A 460 5.96 -22.94 31.26
CA LYS A 460 5.69 -24.21 30.60
C LYS A 460 5.61 -24.00 29.09
N VAL A 461 5.81 -25.08 28.34
CA VAL A 461 5.62 -25.06 26.90
C VAL A 461 4.21 -25.54 26.58
N GLU A 462 3.44 -24.71 25.89
CA GLU A 462 2.16 -25.09 25.29
C GLU A 462 2.37 -25.35 23.80
N THR A 463 1.92 -26.52 23.34
CA THR A 463 2.04 -26.96 21.95
C THR A 463 0.70 -26.87 21.24
N PHE A 464 0.73 -26.41 20.00
CA PHE A 464 -0.41 -26.35 19.08
C PHE A 464 -0.01 -27.00 17.76
N ILE A 465 -0.92 -27.70 17.13
CA ILE A 465 -0.71 -28.28 15.81
C ILE A 465 -1.65 -27.57 14.84
N ILE A 466 -1.11 -27.15 13.70
CA ILE A 466 -1.87 -26.58 12.60
C ILE A 466 -1.59 -27.41 11.35
N SER A 467 -2.62 -27.97 10.74
CA SER A 467 -2.53 -28.71 9.49
C SER A 467 -3.29 -27.99 8.38
N LYS A 468 -2.76 -28.04 7.16
CA LYS A 468 -3.47 -27.64 5.94
C LYS A 468 -3.12 -28.59 4.80
N LEU A 469 -4.07 -28.85 3.92
CA LEU A 469 -3.80 -29.55 2.66
C LEU A 469 -2.80 -28.72 1.83
N CYS A 470 -1.76 -29.38 1.30
CA CYS A 470 -0.76 -28.71 0.47
C CYS A 470 -1.14 -28.81 -1.01
N GLU A 471 -2.04 -27.96 -1.47
CA GLU A 471 -2.53 -27.99 -2.87
C GLU A 471 -1.39 -27.87 -3.90
N GLY A 472 -0.38 -27.05 -3.61
CA GLY A 472 0.78 -26.85 -4.49
C GLY A 472 1.73 -28.05 -4.56
N CYS A 473 1.73 -28.94 -3.56
CA CYS A 473 2.67 -30.08 -3.49
C CYS A 473 2.38 -31.19 -4.52
N TYR A 474 1.18 -31.20 -5.11
CA TYR A 474 0.76 -32.24 -6.05
C TYR A 474 1.35 -32.05 -7.46
N LYS A 475 1.90 -30.86 -7.77
CA LYS A 475 2.54 -30.57 -9.06
C LYS A 475 3.90 -31.26 -9.21
N ASP A 476 4.60 -31.49 -8.10
CA ASP A 476 5.94 -32.12 -8.07
C ASP A 476 5.90 -33.64 -7.84
N HIS A 477 4.69 -34.21 -7.75
CA HIS A 477 4.45 -35.60 -7.36
C HIS A 477 3.41 -36.24 -8.29
N GLU A 478 3.83 -36.61 -9.51
CA GLU A 478 3.00 -37.17 -10.60
C GLU A 478 2.10 -38.36 -10.20
N ASN A 479 2.34 -38.99 -9.05
CA ASN A 479 1.57 -40.13 -8.55
C ASN A 479 0.44 -39.76 -7.55
N PHE A 480 0.25 -38.48 -7.24
CA PHE A 480 -0.78 -38.02 -6.29
C PHE A 480 -1.85 -37.19 -6.99
N GLU A 481 -3.12 -37.43 -6.65
CA GLU A 481 -4.27 -36.65 -7.13
C GLU A 481 -4.79 -35.75 -6.01
N LEU A 482 -5.02 -34.47 -6.31
CA LEU A 482 -5.56 -33.51 -5.33
C LEU A 482 -6.97 -33.94 -4.88
N PRO A 483 -7.20 -34.20 -3.58
CA PRO A 483 -8.51 -34.56 -3.05
C PRO A 483 -9.56 -33.47 -3.28
N ASP A 484 -10.83 -33.88 -3.36
CA ASP A 484 -11.99 -32.98 -3.49
C ASP A 484 -12.48 -32.44 -2.13
N ASN A 485 -12.04 -33.07 -1.02
CA ASN A 485 -12.30 -32.63 0.35
C ASN A 485 -11.01 -32.14 1.04
N GLU A 486 -11.17 -31.44 2.16
CA GLU A 486 -10.05 -31.01 3.03
C GLU A 486 -9.96 -31.94 4.26
N PRO A 487 -9.21 -33.06 4.19
CA PRO A 487 -9.11 -33.98 5.32
C PRO A 487 -8.35 -33.36 6.48
N MET A 488 -8.97 -33.35 7.67
CA MET A 488 -8.38 -32.80 8.88
C MET A 488 -7.70 -33.89 9.73
N PRO A 489 -6.67 -33.56 10.52
CA PRO A 489 -6.15 -34.51 11.51
C PRO A 489 -7.20 -34.76 12.61
N ILE A 490 -7.31 -36.00 13.08
CA ILE A 490 -8.34 -36.42 14.05
C ILE A 490 -7.82 -36.60 15.48
N ASN A 491 -6.49 -36.61 15.66
CA ASN A 491 -5.82 -36.78 16.95
C ASN A 491 -4.76 -35.69 17.22
N ASP A 492 -4.83 -34.56 16.53
CA ASP A 492 -3.90 -33.45 16.69
C ASP A 492 -3.95 -32.82 18.10
N LEU A 493 -5.14 -32.65 18.69
CA LEU A 493 -5.28 -32.16 20.06
C LEU A 493 -4.61 -33.07 21.08
N GLU A 494 -4.84 -34.38 20.98
CA GLU A 494 -4.22 -35.38 21.86
C GLU A 494 -2.69 -35.40 21.71
N LEU A 495 -2.19 -35.35 20.45
CA LEU A 495 -0.76 -35.27 20.18
C LEU A 495 -0.16 -33.99 20.74
N ALA A 496 -0.83 -32.85 20.60
CA ALA A 496 -0.37 -31.56 21.12
C ALA A 496 -0.30 -31.55 22.67
N GLU A 497 -1.33 -32.08 23.34
CA GLU A 497 -1.38 -32.18 24.81
C GLU A 497 -0.31 -33.12 25.38
N ASN A 498 -0.01 -34.20 24.67
CA ASN A 498 0.99 -35.19 25.10
C ASN A 498 2.42 -34.82 24.70
N PHE A 499 2.61 -33.86 23.79
CA PHE A 499 3.92 -33.46 23.30
C PHE A 499 4.70 -32.66 24.35
N LYS A 500 5.78 -33.25 24.86
CA LYS A 500 6.65 -32.60 25.86
C LYS A 500 7.83 -31.92 25.19
N ALA A 501 7.92 -30.62 25.39
CA ALA A 501 9.04 -29.78 24.97
C ALA A 501 9.68 -29.12 26.20
N GLU A 502 11.01 -29.14 26.24
CA GLU A 502 11.78 -28.45 27.27
C GLU A 502 11.82 -26.94 27.01
N ILE A 503 11.85 -26.13 28.06
CA ILE A 503 11.90 -24.66 27.95
C ILE A 503 13.20 -24.18 27.29
N SER A 504 14.28 -24.98 27.40
CA SER A 504 15.58 -24.66 26.81
C SER A 504 15.53 -24.48 25.29
N ILE A 505 14.46 -24.96 24.62
CA ILE A 505 14.32 -24.74 23.17
C ILE A 505 14.12 -23.26 22.80
N PHE A 506 13.74 -22.43 23.76
CA PHE A 506 13.58 -20.99 23.60
C PHE A 506 14.86 -20.21 23.96
N GLU A 507 15.96 -20.88 24.33
CA GLU A 507 17.23 -20.19 24.58
C GLU A 507 17.71 -19.43 23.35
N GLY A 508 17.98 -18.13 23.52
CA GLY A 508 18.34 -17.22 22.42
C GLY A 508 17.15 -16.56 21.72
N TYR A 509 15.91 -16.93 22.08
CA TYR A 509 14.68 -16.31 21.60
C TYR A 509 14.04 -15.44 22.68
N GLY A 510 13.15 -14.52 22.28
CA GLY A 510 12.37 -13.74 23.23
C GLY A 510 11.22 -14.55 23.85
N ASP A 511 10.78 -14.16 25.05
CA ASP A 511 9.69 -14.84 25.78
C ASP A 511 8.33 -14.84 25.02
N ASP A 512 8.20 -14.00 24.00
CA ASP A 512 7.02 -13.89 23.12
C ASP A 512 7.17 -14.70 21.81
N HIS A 513 8.32 -15.35 21.58
CA HIS A 513 8.56 -16.12 20.37
C HIS A 513 7.67 -17.36 20.33
N ILE A 514 7.08 -17.63 19.17
CA ILE A 514 6.35 -18.87 18.91
C ILE A 514 7.26 -19.75 18.06
N MET A 515 7.85 -20.75 18.70
CA MET A 515 8.68 -21.74 18.05
C MET A 515 7.84 -22.54 17.05
N SER A 516 8.33 -22.72 15.83
CA SER A 516 7.60 -23.43 14.77
C SER A 516 8.46 -24.51 14.13
N TYR A 517 7.86 -25.68 13.91
CA TYR A 517 8.42 -26.81 13.17
C TYR A 517 7.41 -27.28 12.12
N GLY A 518 7.77 -27.15 10.84
CA GLY A 518 6.92 -27.39 9.68
C GLY A 518 7.42 -28.54 8.81
N TYR A 519 6.50 -29.42 8.42
CA TYR A 519 6.78 -30.60 7.61
C TYR A 519 5.66 -30.85 6.60
N TYR A 520 6.02 -31.48 5.49
CA TYR A 520 5.09 -32.09 4.57
C TYR A 520 4.87 -33.55 4.96
N LEU A 521 3.61 -33.92 5.21
CA LEU A 521 3.18 -35.27 5.57
C LEU A 521 2.49 -35.89 4.37
N PHE A 522 2.97 -37.05 3.95
CA PHE A 522 2.35 -37.88 2.91
C PHE A 522 1.48 -38.92 3.61
N VAL A 523 0.19 -38.91 3.31
CA VAL A 523 -0.83 -39.66 4.03
C VAL A 523 -1.47 -40.68 3.08
N ASP A 524 -1.60 -41.91 3.55
CA ASP A 524 -2.21 -42.99 2.77
C ASP A 524 -3.74 -42.89 2.69
N LYS A 525 -4.33 -43.74 1.86
CA LYS A 525 -5.80 -43.82 1.65
C LYS A 525 -6.60 -44.16 2.91
N LYS A 526 -5.94 -44.58 3.99
CA LYS A 526 -6.57 -44.90 5.29
C LYS A 526 -6.34 -43.78 6.32
N GLY A 527 -5.71 -42.67 5.93
CA GLY A 527 -5.43 -41.55 6.82
C GLY A 527 -4.18 -41.72 7.67
N ASN A 528 -3.27 -42.66 7.36
CA ASN A 528 -2.03 -42.86 8.12
C ASN A 528 -0.84 -42.18 7.42
N VAL A 529 0.06 -41.59 8.21
CA VAL A 529 1.28 -40.96 7.70
C VAL A 529 2.27 -42.03 7.20
N LYS A 530 2.71 -41.89 5.95
CA LYS A 530 3.68 -42.77 5.26
C LYS A 530 5.08 -42.18 5.17
N ASP A 531 5.16 -40.88 4.89
CA ASP A 531 6.43 -40.18 4.72
C ASP A 531 6.33 -38.76 5.30
N ILE A 532 7.46 -38.24 5.77
CA ILE A 532 7.56 -36.94 6.41
C ILE A 532 8.78 -36.22 5.86
N LYS A 533 8.56 -35.09 5.17
CA LYS A 533 9.64 -34.25 4.62
C LYS A 533 9.74 -32.94 5.38
N PHE A 534 10.97 -32.58 5.76
CA PHE A 534 11.24 -31.30 6.40
C PHE A 534 10.92 -30.15 5.45
N ALA A 535 10.27 -29.12 5.98
CA ALA A 535 10.00 -27.89 5.24
C ALA A 535 10.75 -26.70 5.87
N ILE A 536 10.46 -26.39 7.13
CA ILE A 536 11.04 -25.24 7.83
C ILE A 536 10.97 -25.42 9.34
N ALA A 537 11.96 -24.93 10.07
CA ALA A 537 11.87 -24.79 11.51
C ALA A 537 12.72 -23.62 12.00
N ASP A 538 12.36 -23.03 13.14
CA ASP A 538 13.13 -21.95 13.77
C ASP A 538 14.51 -22.45 14.27
N ASN A 539 14.57 -23.70 14.71
CA ASN A 539 15.79 -24.47 14.96
C ASN A 539 15.51 -25.97 14.75
N LEU A 540 16.52 -26.82 14.94
CA LEU A 540 16.42 -28.27 14.67
C LEU A 540 16.48 -29.13 15.94
N TRP A 541 16.30 -28.55 17.13
CA TRP A 541 16.52 -29.26 18.39
C TRP A 541 15.48 -30.34 18.68
N LEU A 542 14.23 -30.13 18.27
CA LEU A 542 13.15 -31.12 18.42
C LEU A 542 12.76 -31.82 17.10
N ASP A 543 13.62 -31.78 16.08
CA ASP A 543 13.30 -32.35 14.75
C ASP A 543 12.88 -33.82 14.84
N LYS A 544 13.56 -34.61 15.69
CA LYS A 544 13.27 -36.04 15.83
C LYS A 544 11.97 -36.31 16.57
N GLU A 545 11.75 -35.59 17.66
CA GLU A 545 10.57 -35.69 18.52
C GLU A 545 9.32 -35.25 17.77
N VAL A 546 9.37 -34.12 17.07
CA VAL A 546 8.26 -33.63 16.25
C VAL A 546 7.94 -34.61 15.12
N LYS A 547 8.95 -35.15 14.42
CA LYS A 547 8.74 -36.19 13.39
C LYS A 547 8.11 -37.46 13.97
N ALA A 548 8.55 -37.91 15.13
CA ALA A 548 7.98 -39.09 15.79
C ALA A 548 6.50 -38.87 16.13
N SER A 549 6.16 -37.71 16.70
CA SER A 549 4.78 -37.33 16.99
C SER A 549 3.92 -37.20 15.72
N MET A 550 4.48 -36.63 14.64
CA MET A 550 3.81 -36.54 13.34
C MET A 550 3.57 -37.91 12.68
N ALA A 551 4.44 -38.88 12.90
CA ALA A 551 4.25 -40.24 12.38
C ALA A 551 3.04 -40.96 13.01
N GLU A 552 2.63 -40.56 14.21
CA GLU A 552 1.44 -41.07 14.91
C GLU A 552 0.15 -40.32 14.53
N MET A 553 0.25 -39.28 13.69
CA MET A 553 -0.91 -38.49 13.27
C MET A 553 -1.83 -39.31 12.36
N LYS A 554 -3.13 -39.13 12.58
CA LYS A 554 -4.19 -39.71 11.77
C LYS A 554 -5.04 -38.62 11.16
N PHE A 555 -5.45 -38.82 9.93
CA PHE A 555 -6.27 -37.91 9.16
C PHE A 555 -7.61 -38.53 8.83
N GLU A 556 -8.61 -37.67 8.64
CA GLU A 556 -9.82 -38.04 7.92
C GLU A 556 -9.46 -38.58 6.52
N PRO A 557 -10.25 -39.51 5.96
CA PRO A 557 -10.00 -40.00 4.61
C PRO A 557 -10.05 -38.87 3.58
N ALA A 558 -8.99 -38.73 2.79
CA ALA A 558 -8.99 -37.91 1.59
C ALA A 558 -9.81 -38.61 0.49
N LEU A 559 -10.65 -37.87 -0.23
CA LEU A 559 -11.58 -38.40 -1.22
C LEU A 559 -11.35 -37.76 -2.59
N LYS A 560 -11.29 -38.57 -3.64
CA LYS A 560 -11.35 -38.16 -5.04
C LYS A 560 -12.50 -38.90 -5.72
N ASP A 561 -13.43 -38.16 -6.33
CA ASP A 561 -14.64 -38.73 -6.95
C ASP A 561 -15.39 -39.69 -6.00
N GLY A 562 -15.41 -39.36 -4.70
CA GLY A 562 -16.03 -40.16 -3.64
C GLY A 562 -15.26 -41.42 -3.23
N LYS A 563 -14.02 -41.64 -3.68
CA LYS A 563 -13.17 -42.78 -3.32
C LYS A 563 -11.93 -42.35 -2.51
N PRO A 564 -11.47 -43.15 -1.53
CA PRO A 564 -10.25 -42.83 -0.77
C PRO A 564 -9.02 -42.67 -1.66
N THR A 565 -8.31 -41.55 -1.49
CA THR A 565 -7.05 -41.22 -2.18
C THR A 565 -5.94 -40.88 -1.16
N GLU A 566 -4.71 -40.75 -1.63
CA GLU A 566 -3.59 -40.31 -0.79
C GLU A 566 -3.56 -38.77 -0.74
N SER A 567 -3.05 -38.20 0.36
CA SER A 567 -2.99 -36.74 0.52
C SER A 567 -1.65 -36.22 1.03
N ILE A 568 -1.38 -34.95 0.79
CA ILE A 568 -0.18 -34.26 1.24
C ILE A 568 -0.58 -33.06 2.09
N HIS A 569 -0.11 -33.02 3.33
CA HIS A 569 -0.44 -31.97 4.28
C HIS A 569 0.81 -31.19 4.67
N TYR A 570 0.68 -29.86 4.73
CA TYR A 570 1.65 -29.03 5.43
C TYR A 570 1.22 -28.87 6.89
N VAL A 571 1.99 -29.48 7.80
CA VAL A 571 1.69 -29.52 9.24
C VAL A 571 2.74 -28.74 9.99
N ARG A 572 2.30 -27.92 10.95
CA ARG A 572 3.16 -27.13 11.83
C ARG A 572 2.88 -27.42 13.29
N TYR A 573 3.91 -27.81 14.02
CA TYR A 573 3.93 -27.75 15.48
C TYR A 573 4.38 -26.36 15.87
N LYS A 574 3.54 -25.67 16.64
CA LYS A 574 3.82 -24.36 17.21
C LYS A 574 3.91 -24.50 18.72
N MET A 575 4.95 -23.96 19.31
CA MET A 575 5.17 -24.01 20.74
C MET A 575 5.37 -22.60 21.26
N LYS A 576 4.76 -22.27 22.39
CA LYS A 576 4.96 -20.97 23.05
C LYS A 576 5.13 -21.15 24.56
N LEU A 577 5.83 -20.21 25.18
CA LEU A 577 5.93 -20.15 26.63
C LEU A 577 4.64 -19.60 27.23
N ILE A 578 4.14 -20.29 28.26
CA ILE A 578 3.01 -19.89 29.10
C ILE A 578 3.41 -19.96 30.58
N GLU A 579 2.56 -19.40 31.46
CA GLU A 579 2.77 -19.43 32.92
C GLU A 579 2.45 -20.79 33.58
#